data_AF-A0A956DZC4-F1
#
_entry.id   AF-A0A956DZC4-F1
#
_cell.length_a   1.000
_cell.length_b   1.000
_cell.length_c   1.000
_cell.angle_alpha   90.00
_cell.angle_beta   90.00
_cell.angle_gamma   90.00
#
_symmetry.space_group_name_H-M   'P 1'
#
loop_
_entity.id
_entity.type
_entity.pdbx_description
1 polymer ?
#
loop_
_entity_poly.entity_id
_entity_poly.type
_entity_poly.pdbx_seq_one_letter_code
_entity_poly.pdbx_strand_id
1 'polypeptide(L)'
;MSYTYEYPRPALTVDCVVFGLDEDDLKVLLVQRAGEPFRGSWALPGGFVDMQETTDDAALRELEEETGVRDVYLEQLYTFSAVNRDPRERVVSVAYYALVKLSEHAVRAATDASDAAWFSVEEATNLAFDHDEIVATARERLRGKVRYQPIGFELLPEKFTLTQLQRLYEIVLDTELDKRNFRKKILAMDLLRSLDEVEKGVAHRAARLYRFDQRRYKQLVKRGFNFEL
;
A
#
# COMPACT_ATOMS: atom_id res chain seq x y z
N MET A 1 28.20 -18.44 10.34
CA MET A 1 29.55 -17.87 10.58
C MET A 1 29.37 -16.60 11.37
N SER A 2 30.20 -16.31 12.37
CA SER A 2 30.18 -15.00 13.03
C SER A 2 30.89 -13.98 12.15
N TYR A 3 30.19 -12.92 11.75
CA TYR A 3 30.82 -11.81 11.04
C TYR A 3 31.60 -10.93 12.02
N THR A 4 32.80 -10.49 11.64
CA THR A 4 33.62 -9.57 12.43
C THR A 4 34.03 -8.40 11.56
N TYR A 5 33.76 -7.19 12.03
CA TYR A 5 33.98 -5.95 11.30
C TYR A 5 34.72 -4.95 12.19
N GLU A 6 35.50 -4.05 11.58
CA GLU A 6 36.23 -2.98 12.29
C GLU A 6 35.27 -1.98 12.95
N TYR A 7 34.14 -1.69 12.30
CA TYR A 7 33.12 -0.77 12.80
C TYR A 7 31.85 -1.54 13.19
N PRO A 8 31.20 -1.20 14.31
CA PRO A 8 29.89 -1.75 14.67
C PRO A 8 28.87 -1.50 13.55
N ARG A 9 28.06 -2.51 13.24
CA ARG A 9 27.02 -2.41 12.21
C ARG A 9 25.65 -2.56 12.85
N PRO A 10 24.68 -1.69 12.52
CA PRO A 10 23.30 -1.95 12.87
C PRO A 10 22.80 -3.18 12.10
N ALA A 11 21.85 -3.91 12.67
CA ALA A 11 21.08 -4.86 11.89
C ALA A 11 20.19 -4.11 10.90
N LEU A 12 19.95 -4.72 9.73
CA LEU A 12 19.14 -4.15 8.66
C LEU A 12 17.86 -4.95 8.53
N THR A 13 16.72 -4.28 8.61
CA THR A 13 15.40 -4.86 8.39
C THR A 13 14.67 -4.14 7.27
N VAL A 14 13.59 -4.75 6.82
CA VAL A 14 12.56 -4.15 5.96
C VAL A 14 11.21 -4.27 6.63
N ASP A 15 10.37 -3.25 6.48
CA ASP A 15 8.99 -3.25 6.97
C ASP A 15 8.06 -2.77 5.84
N CYS A 16 6.97 -3.49 5.57
CA CYS A 16 6.09 -3.26 4.44
C CYS A 16 4.71 -2.75 4.89
N VAL A 17 4.38 -1.50 4.56
CA VAL A 17 3.01 -0.98 4.71
C VAL A 17 2.19 -1.35 3.48
N VAL A 18 1.37 -2.39 3.58
CA VAL A 18 0.50 -2.82 2.47
C VAL A 18 -0.85 -2.16 2.60
N PHE A 19 -1.19 -1.27 1.66
CA PHE A 19 -2.52 -0.68 1.58
C PHE A 19 -3.43 -1.49 0.67
N GLY A 20 -4.66 -1.69 1.16
CA GLY A 20 -5.81 -2.15 0.39
C GLY A 20 -6.95 -1.16 0.51
N LEU A 21 -7.95 -1.27 -0.35
CA LEU A 21 -9.14 -0.43 -0.32
C LEU A 21 -10.39 -1.31 -0.40
N ASP A 22 -11.32 -1.16 0.54
CA ASP A 22 -12.67 -1.70 0.41
C ASP A 22 -13.68 -0.58 0.09
N GLU A 23 -14.99 -0.85 0.25
CA GLU A 23 -16.03 0.13 -0.10
C GLU A 23 -16.02 1.35 0.84
N ASP A 24 -15.53 1.16 2.06
CA ASP A 24 -15.68 2.11 3.17
C ASP A 24 -14.36 2.83 3.47
N ASP A 25 -13.24 2.10 3.55
CA ASP A 25 -12.00 2.62 4.14
C ASP A 25 -10.72 2.20 3.38
N LEU A 26 -9.64 2.97 3.63
CA LEU A 26 -8.29 2.51 3.37
C LEU A 26 -7.87 1.53 4.46
N LYS A 27 -7.42 0.34 4.06
CA LYS A 27 -6.98 -0.72 4.96
C LYS A 27 -5.47 -0.89 4.94
N VAL A 28 -4.91 -1.39 6.04
CA VAL A 28 -3.52 -1.84 6.15
C VAL A 28 -3.45 -3.30 6.59
N LEU A 29 -2.57 -4.07 5.97
CA LEU A 29 -2.31 -5.45 6.34
C LEU A 29 -1.31 -5.51 7.49
N LEU A 30 -1.69 -6.18 8.57
CA LEU A 30 -0.85 -6.38 9.75
C LEU A 30 -0.68 -7.87 10.04
N VAL A 31 0.42 -8.22 10.70
CA VAL A 31 0.74 -9.57 11.15
C VAL A 31 0.89 -9.61 12.67
N GLN A 32 0.49 -10.72 13.30
CA GLN A 32 0.61 -10.88 14.75
C GLN A 32 1.96 -11.49 15.10
N ARG A 33 2.71 -10.82 15.97
CA ARG A 33 4.06 -11.28 16.35
C ARG A 33 4.01 -12.54 17.22
N ALA A 34 4.66 -13.60 16.78
CA ALA A 34 4.85 -14.83 17.58
C ALA A 34 6.04 -14.76 18.56
N GLY A 35 7.00 -13.86 18.32
CA GLY A 35 8.26 -13.73 19.06
C GLY A 35 8.32 -12.52 19.99
N GLU A 36 9.21 -12.58 20.98
CA GLU A 36 9.58 -11.42 21.80
C GLU A 36 10.57 -10.51 21.07
N PRO A 37 10.59 -9.19 21.36
CA PRO A 37 9.64 -8.44 22.18
C PRO A 37 8.28 -8.27 21.46
N PHE A 38 7.27 -7.77 22.18
CA PHE A 38 5.93 -7.50 21.63
C PHE A 38 5.19 -8.74 21.12
N ARG A 39 5.40 -9.89 21.76
CA ARG A 39 4.63 -11.10 21.44
C ARG A 39 3.12 -10.83 21.57
N GLY A 40 2.36 -11.20 20.55
CA GLY A 40 0.91 -11.00 20.47
C GLY A 40 0.48 -9.61 19.98
N SER A 41 1.39 -8.66 19.86
CA SER A 41 1.12 -7.35 19.24
C SER A 41 1.05 -7.47 17.72
N TRP A 42 0.28 -6.57 17.10
CA TRP A 42 0.25 -6.41 15.65
C TRP A 42 1.46 -5.61 15.16
N ALA A 43 1.97 -5.97 14.00
CA ALA A 43 3.12 -5.34 13.36
C ALA A 43 2.92 -5.28 11.84
N LEU A 44 3.75 -4.48 11.17
CA LEU A 44 3.89 -4.55 9.73
C LEU A 44 4.58 -5.86 9.37
N PRO A 45 4.23 -6.47 8.22
CA PRO A 45 5.01 -7.57 7.70
C PRO A 45 6.44 -7.11 7.39
N GLY A 46 7.42 -7.88 7.81
CA GLY A 46 8.81 -7.44 7.76
C GLY A 46 9.78 -8.32 8.55
N GLY A 47 11.06 -8.18 8.21
CA GLY A 47 12.11 -9.01 8.77
C GLY A 47 13.51 -8.55 8.40
N PHE A 48 14.50 -9.39 8.69
CA PHE A 48 15.90 -9.08 8.46
C PHE A 48 16.29 -9.29 7.00
N VAL A 49 17.18 -8.44 6.52
CA VAL A 49 17.75 -8.57 5.16
C VAL A 49 18.85 -9.63 5.17
N ASP A 50 18.74 -10.61 4.30
CA ASP A 50 19.77 -11.63 4.07
C ASP A 50 20.98 -11.07 3.32
N MET A 51 22.13 -11.73 3.49
CA MET A 51 23.41 -11.25 2.94
C MET A 51 23.50 -11.30 1.40
N GLN A 52 22.60 -12.01 0.73
CA GLN A 52 22.62 -12.25 -0.72
C GLN A 52 21.38 -11.71 -1.43
N GLU A 53 20.62 -10.82 -0.78
CA GLU A 53 19.43 -10.19 -1.36
C GLU A 53 19.51 -8.66 -1.27
N THR A 54 18.72 -7.98 -2.09
CA THR A 54 18.51 -6.53 -1.97
C THR A 54 17.42 -6.25 -0.92
N THR A 55 17.28 -4.99 -0.49
CA THR A 55 16.15 -4.61 0.37
C THR A 55 14.82 -4.72 -0.36
N ASP A 56 14.79 -4.55 -1.68
CA ASP A 56 13.59 -4.75 -2.50
C ASP A 56 13.18 -6.23 -2.51
N ASP A 57 14.15 -7.13 -2.70
CA ASP A 57 13.92 -8.59 -2.66
C ASP A 57 13.49 -9.05 -1.26
N ALA A 58 14.15 -8.55 -0.21
CA ALA A 58 13.79 -8.84 1.18
C ALA A 58 12.35 -8.40 1.48
N ALA A 59 11.96 -7.19 1.05
CA ALA A 59 10.62 -6.67 1.28
C ALA A 59 9.53 -7.53 0.63
N LEU A 60 9.78 -8.04 -0.58
CA LEU A 60 8.88 -8.95 -1.27
C LEU A 60 8.84 -10.33 -0.60
N ARG A 61 10.01 -10.87 -0.20
CA ARG A 61 10.12 -12.17 0.48
C ARG A 61 9.36 -12.17 1.81
N GLU A 62 9.65 -11.23 2.70
CA GLU A 62 8.99 -11.12 4.01
C GLU A 62 7.48 -10.94 3.86
N LEU A 63 7.05 -10.09 2.91
CA LEU A 63 5.64 -9.91 2.62
C LEU A 63 4.96 -11.22 2.17
N GLU A 64 5.59 -11.96 1.27
CA GLU A 64 5.07 -13.24 0.78
C GLU A 64 5.04 -14.31 1.88
N GLU A 65 6.10 -14.42 2.69
CA GLU A 65 6.23 -15.44 3.73
C GLU A 65 5.20 -15.26 4.86
N GLU A 66 4.97 -14.01 5.30
CA GLU A 66 4.10 -13.74 6.45
C GLU A 66 2.61 -13.59 6.06
N THR A 67 2.33 -13.23 4.80
CA THR A 67 0.96 -12.89 4.38
C THR A 67 0.46 -13.62 3.13
N GLY A 68 1.36 -14.22 2.35
CA GLY A 68 1.04 -14.82 1.05
C GLY A 68 0.79 -13.82 -0.08
N VAL A 69 0.94 -12.51 0.17
CA VAL A 69 0.73 -11.45 -0.83
C VAL A 69 1.90 -11.39 -1.82
N ARG A 70 1.60 -11.29 -3.12
CA ARG A 70 2.55 -11.31 -4.24
C ARG A 70 2.09 -10.36 -5.35
N ASP A 71 2.96 -10.12 -6.34
CA ASP A 71 2.64 -9.35 -7.56
C ASP A 71 2.07 -7.94 -7.29
N VAL A 72 2.66 -7.26 -6.29
CA VAL A 72 2.20 -5.96 -5.81
C VAL A 72 2.93 -4.80 -6.47
N TYR A 73 2.31 -3.63 -6.47
CA TYR A 73 3.08 -2.39 -6.57
C TYR A 73 3.87 -2.22 -5.28
N LEU A 74 5.18 -2.06 -5.37
CA LEU A 74 6.07 -1.84 -4.24
C LEU A 74 6.91 -0.58 -4.48
N GLU A 75 7.02 0.27 -3.46
CA GLU A 75 7.87 1.45 -3.49
C GLU A 75 8.56 1.66 -2.15
N GLN A 76 9.86 1.96 -2.18
CA GLN A 76 10.59 2.36 -0.98
C GLN A 76 10.04 3.67 -0.43
N LEU A 77 9.65 3.64 0.84
CA LEU A 77 9.05 4.76 1.55
C LEU A 77 10.12 5.68 2.14
N TYR A 78 10.87 5.15 3.12
CA TYR A 78 11.81 5.90 3.95
C TYR A 78 12.70 4.94 4.75
N THR A 79 13.77 5.44 5.35
CA THR A 79 14.64 4.66 6.25
C THR A 79 14.47 5.14 7.70
N PHE A 80 13.99 4.26 8.57
CA PHE A 80 13.79 4.49 9.99
C PHE A 80 15.02 4.02 10.77
N SER A 81 15.69 4.94 11.46
CA SER A 81 17.03 4.70 12.04
C SER A 81 17.20 5.22 13.47
N ALA A 82 16.09 5.55 14.14
CA ALA A 82 16.09 6.00 15.54
C ALA A 82 16.82 4.97 16.42
N VAL A 83 17.70 5.45 17.30
CA VAL A 83 18.64 4.59 18.05
C VAL A 83 17.92 3.53 18.89
N ASN A 84 16.75 3.85 19.42
CA ASN A 84 15.97 3.02 20.33
C ASN A 84 14.67 2.48 19.70
N ARG A 85 14.57 2.44 18.36
CA ARG A 85 13.35 1.94 17.70
C ARG A 85 13.06 0.46 18.00
N ASP A 86 14.12 -0.31 18.16
CA ASP A 86 14.07 -1.72 18.51
C ASP A 86 14.76 -1.90 19.87
N PRO A 87 14.09 -2.49 20.88
CA PRO A 87 14.68 -2.68 22.21
C PRO A 87 15.68 -3.84 22.26
N ARG A 88 15.82 -4.66 21.22
CA ARG A 88 16.76 -5.79 21.17
C ARG A 88 18.19 -5.34 20.87
N GLU A 89 18.36 -4.53 19.84
CA GLU A 89 19.65 -4.12 19.30
C GLU A 89 19.52 -2.87 18.43
N ARG A 90 20.64 -2.36 17.91
CA ARG A 90 20.59 -1.26 16.95
C ARG A 90 20.09 -1.78 15.61
N VAL A 91 18.83 -1.48 15.29
CA VAL A 91 18.20 -1.82 14.00
C VAL A 91 17.97 -0.56 13.18
N VAL A 92 18.24 -0.66 11.88
CA VAL A 92 17.78 0.29 10.85
C VAL A 92 16.79 -0.44 9.96
N SER A 93 15.61 0.14 9.77
CA SER A 93 14.60 -0.42 8.88
C SER A 93 14.46 0.40 7.61
N VAL A 94 14.53 -0.25 6.45
CA VAL A 94 14.13 0.33 5.16
C VAL A 94 12.66 0.00 4.95
N ALA A 95 11.80 0.99 5.15
CA ALA A 95 10.38 0.80 4.98
C ALA A 95 9.96 0.92 3.52
N TYR A 96 8.99 0.10 3.15
CA TYR A 96 8.32 0.10 1.87
C TYR A 96 6.83 0.33 2.07
N TYR A 97 6.15 0.79 1.03
CA TYR A 97 4.71 0.67 0.96
C TYR A 97 4.29 -0.05 -0.32
N ALA A 98 3.22 -0.81 -0.22
CA ALA A 98 2.65 -1.57 -1.32
C ALA A 98 1.17 -1.25 -1.50
N LEU A 99 0.66 -1.40 -2.72
CA LEU A 99 -0.76 -1.24 -3.04
C LEU A 99 -1.29 -2.53 -3.63
N VAL A 100 -2.41 -3.02 -3.09
CA VAL A 100 -3.04 -4.26 -3.53
C VAL A 100 -4.55 -4.14 -3.67
N LYS A 101 -5.12 -5.00 -4.52
CA LYS A 101 -6.58 -5.18 -4.57
C LYS A 101 -6.99 -6.18 -3.51
N LEU A 102 -7.82 -5.76 -2.55
CA LEU A 102 -8.29 -6.65 -1.48
C LEU A 102 -8.99 -7.91 -2.04
N SER A 103 -9.71 -7.78 -3.15
CA SER A 103 -10.37 -8.92 -3.81
C SER A 103 -9.42 -10.01 -4.33
N GLU A 104 -8.16 -9.66 -4.64
CA GLU A 104 -7.14 -10.61 -5.11
C GLU A 104 -6.32 -11.18 -3.94
N HIS A 105 -6.35 -10.51 -2.78
CA HIS A 105 -5.57 -10.84 -1.58
C HIS A 105 -6.46 -10.90 -0.33
N ALA A 106 -7.46 -11.77 -0.37
CA ALA A 106 -8.36 -12.00 0.74
C ALA A 106 -7.64 -12.69 1.91
N VAL A 107 -6.94 -11.91 2.71
CA VAL A 107 -6.51 -12.29 4.06
C VAL A 107 -7.74 -12.20 4.96
N ARG A 108 -7.94 -13.19 5.83
CA ARG A 108 -9.15 -13.26 6.66
C ARG A 108 -9.20 -12.07 7.63
N ALA A 109 -10.43 -11.63 7.94
CA ALA A 109 -10.64 -10.60 8.95
C ALA A 109 -10.22 -11.12 10.34
N ALA A 110 -9.82 -10.21 11.23
CA ALA A 110 -9.30 -10.49 12.57
C ALA A 110 -10.23 -11.33 13.48
N THR A 111 -11.49 -11.55 13.07
CA THR A 111 -12.47 -12.39 13.77
C THR A 111 -12.17 -13.88 13.67
N ASP A 112 -11.45 -14.31 12.65
CA ASP A 112 -10.98 -15.69 12.49
C ASP A 112 -9.48 -15.74 12.83
N ALA A 113 -9.09 -16.61 13.75
CA ALA A 113 -7.72 -16.81 14.23
C ALA A 113 -6.70 -16.97 13.08
N SER A 114 -6.18 -15.84 12.59
CA SER A 114 -5.22 -15.74 11.49
C SER A 114 -4.09 -14.83 11.94
N ASP A 115 -2.86 -15.25 11.62
CA ASP A 115 -1.64 -14.52 12.00
C ASP A 115 -1.44 -13.24 11.15
N ALA A 116 -2.35 -12.95 10.22
CA ALA A 116 -2.40 -11.74 9.41
C ALA A 116 -3.86 -11.28 9.24
N ALA A 117 -4.12 -9.98 9.31
CA ALA A 117 -5.46 -9.41 9.13
C ALA A 117 -5.42 -7.98 8.59
N TRP A 118 -6.52 -7.59 7.93
CA TRP A 118 -6.74 -6.23 7.45
C TRP A 118 -7.37 -5.35 8.54
N PHE A 119 -6.79 -4.18 8.76
CA PHE A 119 -7.27 -3.17 9.70
C PHE A 119 -7.61 -1.88 8.97
N SER A 120 -8.59 -1.11 9.44
CA SER A 120 -8.71 0.28 9.01
C SER A 120 -7.43 1.03 9.38
N VAL A 121 -6.93 1.86 8.48
CA VAL A 121 -5.72 2.67 8.75
C VAL A 121 -5.91 3.59 9.96
N GLU A 122 -7.14 4.04 10.23
CA GLU A 122 -7.46 4.85 11.42
C GLU A 122 -7.43 4.04 12.72
N GLU A 123 -7.68 2.74 12.65
CA GLU A 123 -7.75 1.85 13.82
C GLU A 123 -6.41 1.15 14.11
N ALA A 124 -5.51 1.11 13.12
CA ALA A 124 -4.19 0.49 13.20
C ALA A 124 -3.24 1.27 14.12
N THR A 125 -3.49 1.16 15.42
CA THR A 125 -2.78 1.87 16.50
C THR A 125 -2.18 0.90 17.52
N ASN A 126 -1.16 1.36 18.25
CA ASN A 126 -0.43 0.57 19.27
C ASN A 126 0.27 -0.64 18.65
N LEU A 127 0.90 -0.41 17.49
CA LEU A 127 1.66 -1.42 16.79
C LEU A 127 3.00 -1.68 17.49
N ALA A 128 3.60 -2.84 17.22
CA ALA A 128 4.93 -3.15 17.75
C ALA A 128 5.98 -2.14 17.25
N PHE A 129 6.98 -1.86 18.09
CA PHE A 129 8.10 -0.95 17.78
C PHE A 129 7.63 0.49 17.47
N ASP A 130 8.09 1.05 16.36
CA ASP A 130 7.73 2.37 15.82
C ASP A 130 6.77 2.29 14.63
N HIS A 131 6.06 1.16 14.46
CA HIS A 131 5.26 0.90 13.25
C HIS A 131 4.08 1.86 13.07
N ASP A 132 3.55 2.45 14.14
CA ASP A 132 2.56 3.54 14.05
C ASP A 132 3.13 4.73 13.23
N GLU A 133 4.41 5.08 13.44
CA GLU A 133 5.10 6.14 12.69
C GLU A 133 5.29 5.76 11.21
N ILE A 134 5.62 4.50 10.95
CA ILE A 134 5.81 3.99 9.59
C ILE A 134 4.49 4.04 8.80
N VAL A 135 3.39 3.58 9.41
CA VAL A 135 2.05 3.64 8.78
C VAL A 135 1.62 5.09 8.52
N ALA A 136 1.79 5.99 9.50
CA ALA A 136 1.46 7.40 9.33
C ALA A 136 2.27 8.04 8.19
N THR A 137 3.56 7.74 8.11
CA THR A 137 4.45 8.21 7.04
C THR A 137 4.01 7.69 5.67
N ALA A 138 3.64 6.41 5.58
CA ALA A 138 3.16 5.78 4.36
C ALA A 138 1.83 6.38 3.89
N ARG A 139 0.90 6.64 4.83
CA ARG A 139 -0.39 7.28 4.54
C ARG A 139 -0.19 8.66 3.95
N GLU A 140 0.65 9.49 4.56
CA GLU A 140 0.94 10.83 4.06
C GLU A 140 1.68 10.80 2.71
N ARG A 141 2.57 9.81 2.50
CA ARG A 141 3.19 9.57 1.18
C ARG A 141 2.13 9.28 0.13
N LEU A 142 1.22 8.35 0.40
CA LEU A 142 0.15 7.97 -0.53
C LEU A 142 -0.74 9.19 -0.85
N ARG A 143 -1.21 9.89 0.18
CA ARG A 143 -2.02 11.13 0.06
C ARG A 143 -1.38 12.19 -0.82
N GLY A 144 -0.07 12.39 -0.64
CA GLY A 144 0.70 13.30 -1.49
C GLY A 144 0.73 12.81 -2.94
N LYS A 145 1.18 11.56 -3.15
CA LYS A 145 1.45 11.03 -4.49
C LYS A 145 0.22 10.92 -5.38
N VAL A 146 -0.93 10.52 -4.85
CA VAL A 146 -2.16 10.39 -5.67
C VAL A 146 -2.60 11.72 -6.29
N ARG A 147 -2.16 12.87 -5.77
CA ARG A 147 -2.48 14.18 -6.35
C ARG A 147 -1.71 14.47 -7.64
N TYR A 148 -0.50 13.92 -7.79
CA TYR A 148 0.42 14.27 -8.88
C TYR A 148 0.98 13.06 -9.65
N GLN A 149 0.55 11.85 -9.33
CA GLN A 149 0.83 10.62 -10.08
C GLN A 149 -0.44 9.77 -10.14
N PRO A 150 -0.66 9.02 -11.24
CA PRO A 150 -1.76 8.07 -11.35
C PRO A 150 -1.45 6.79 -10.54
N ILE A 151 -1.16 6.96 -9.26
CA ILE A 151 -1.02 5.89 -8.27
C ILE A 151 -2.39 5.73 -7.61
N GLY A 152 -2.79 4.49 -7.32
CA GLY A 152 -4.08 4.14 -6.73
C GLY A 152 -4.94 3.29 -7.65
N PHE A 153 -4.65 3.21 -8.97
CA PHE A 153 -5.32 2.22 -9.83
C PHE A 153 -5.02 0.79 -9.40
N GLU A 154 -3.90 0.59 -8.69
CA GLU A 154 -3.48 -0.65 -8.04
C GLU A 154 -4.44 -1.10 -6.93
N LEU A 155 -5.21 -0.17 -6.35
CA LEU A 155 -6.24 -0.45 -5.33
C LEU A 155 -7.61 -0.76 -5.96
N LEU A 156 -7.78 -0.58 -7.28
CA LEU A 156 -9.05 -0.80 -7.98
C LEU A 156 -9.05 -2.11 -8.76
N PRO A 157 -10.23 -2.76 -8.95
CA PRO A 157 -10.38 -3.87 -9.88
C PRO A 157 -9.89 -3.50 -11.28
N GLU A 158 -9.49 -4.50 -12.09
CA GLU A 158 -9.01 -4.28 -13.47
C GLU A 158 -10.02 -3.52 -14.36
N LYS A 159 -11.31 -3.59 -13.99
CA LYS A 159 -12.41 -2.82 -14.58
C LYS A 159 -13.15 -2.10 -13.45
N PHE A 160 -13.22 -0.78 -13.53
CA PHE A 160 -13.83 0.05 -12.50
C PHE A 160 -14.77 1.10 -13.10
N THR A 161 -15.70 1.61 -12.30
CA THR A 161 -16.55 2.74 -12.65
C THR A 161 -15.88 4.06 -12.28
N LEU A 162 -16.32 5.18 -12.87
CA LEU A 162 -15.89 6.51 -12.42
C LEU A 162 -16.31 6.83 -10.98
N THR A 163 -17.35 6.16 -10.47
CA THR A 163 -17.78 6.29 -9.08
C THR A 163 -16.77 5.62 -8.15
N GLN A 164 -16.34 4.39 -8.46
CA GLN A 164 -15.29 3.69 -7.69
C GLN A 164 -13.98 4.47 -7.71
N LEU A 165 -13.59 5.00 -8.88
CA LEU A 165 -12.40 5.83 -8.99
C LEU A 165 -12.52 7.10 -8.13
N GLN A 166 -13.66 7.81 -8.18
CA GLN A 166 -13.88 8.99 -7.34
C GLN A 166 -13.78 8.63 -5.85
N ARG A 167 -14.45 7.55 -5.43
CA ARG A 167 -14.47 7.08 -4.04
C ARG A 167 -13.08 6.76 -3.53
N LEU A 168 -12.24 6.12 -4.35
CA LEU A 168 -10.84 5.89 -4.02
C LEU A 168 -10.12 7.19 -3.67
N TYR A 169 -10.24 8.22 -4.51
CA TYR A 169 -9.58 9.50 -4.25
C TYR A 169 -10.15 10.20 -3.02
N GLU A 170 -11.47 10.12 -2.80
CA GLU A 170 -12.10 10.69 -1.61
C GLU A 170 -11.60 10.02 -0.31
N ILE A 171 -11.53 8.69 -0.30
CA ILE A 171 -11.01 7.92 0.85
C ILE A 171 -9.53 8.23 1.08
N VAL A 172 -8.70 8.15 0.04
CA VAL A 172 -7.25 8.38 0.19
C VAL A 172 -6.99 9.81 0.62
N LEU A 173 -7.62 10.80 -0.02
CA LEU A 173 -7.41 12.22 0.29
C LEU A 173 -8.08 12.66 1.59
N ASP A 174 -9.03 11.87 2.10
CA ASP A 174 -9.90 12.21 3.23
C ASP A 174 -10.65 13.53 2.97
N THR A 175 -11.31 13.61 1.82
CA THR A 175 -12.08 14.79 1.42
C THR A 175 -13.12 14.44 0.35
N GLU A 176 -14.28 15.08 0.39
CA GLU A 176 -15.29 14.92 -0.67
C GLU A 176 -14.88 15.67 -1.94
N LEU A 177 -15.09 15.05 -3.10
CA LEU A 177 -14.77 15.64 -4.39
C LEU A 177 -16.04 16.00 -5.14
N ASP A 178 -16.06 17.18 -5.77
CA ASP A 178 -17.17 17.52 -6.66
C ASP A 178 -17.21 16.56 -7.85
N LYS A 179 -18.29 15.79 -7.93
CA LYS A 179 -18.50 14.76 -8.93
C LYS A 179 -18.35 15.25 -10.37
N ARG A 180 -18.79 16.49 -10.68
CA ARG A 180 -18.73 17.01 -12.05
C ARG A 180 -17.31 17.43 -12.42
N ASN A 181 -16.64 18.14 -11.52
CA ASN A 181 -15.27 18.60 -11.70
C ASN A 181 -14.29 17.43 -11.77
N PHE A 182 -14.40 16.47 -10.84
CA PHE A 182 -13.57 15.27 -10.84
C PHE A 182 -13.69 14.50 -12.17
N ARG A 183 -14.94 14.20 -12.59
CA ARG A 183 -15.18 13.47 -13.86
C ARG A 183 -14.68 14.24 -15.08
N LYS A 184 -14.93 15.55 -15.14
CA LYS A 184 -14.43 16.39 -16.23
C LYS A 184 -12.90 16.35 -16.30
N LYS A 185 -12.23 16.47 -15.16
CA LYS A 185 -10.77 16.51 -15.08
C LYS A 185 -10.14 15.16 -15.44
N ILE A 186 -10.58 14.07 -14.82
CA ILE A 186 -10.00 12.73 -15.05
C ILE A 186 -10.20 12.23 -16.49
N LEU A 187 -11.34 12.53 -17.11
CA LEU A 187 -11.60 12.18 -18.51
C LEU A 187 -10.78 13.03 -19.47
N ALA A 188 -10.54 14.31 -19.15
CA ALA A 188 -9.70 15.19 -19.95
C ALA A 188 -8.22 14.78 -19.96
N MET A 189 -7.75 14.05 -18.95
CA MET A 189 -6.38 13.52 -18.91
C MET A 189 -6.11 12.41 -19.94
N ASP A 190 -7.16 11.83 -20.53
CA ASP A 190 -7.05 10.77 -21.54
C ASP A 190 -6.22 9.56 -21.06
N LEU A 191 -6.40 9.20 -19.78
CA LEU A 191 -5.75 8.06 -19.12
C LEU A 191 -6.66 6.83 -18.97
N LEU A 192 -7.94 6.97 -19.31
CA LEU A 192 -8.97 5.96 -19.11
C LEU A 192 -9.50 5.45 -20.45
N ARG A 193 -9.40 4.15 -20.66
CA ARG A 193 -10.07 3.48 -21.78
C ARG A 193 -11.51 3.12 -21.38
N SER A 194 -12.48 3.72 -22.06
CA SER A 194 -13.89 3.33 -21.98
C SER A 194 -14.09 1.92 -22.55
N LEU A 195 -14.83 1.07 -21.85
CA LEU A 195 -15.21 -0.26 -22.31
C LEU A 195 -16.66 -0.26 -22.80
N ASP A 196 -16.99 -1.18 -23.73
CA ASP A 196 -18.38 -1.47 -24.13
C ASP A 196 -19.07 -2.40 -23.12
N GLU A 197 -18.71 -2.25 -21.85
CA GLU A 197 -19.21 -3.03 -20.73
C GLU A 197 -19.80 -2.08 -19.68
N VAL A 198 -20.88 -2.53 -19.06
CA VAL A 198 -21.49 -1.87 -17.91
C VAL A 198 -21.44 -2.79 -16.70
N GLU A 199 -21.52 -2.19 -15.53
CA GLU A 199 -21.60 -2.89 -14.25
C GLU A 199 -22.76 -3.89 -14.24
N LYS A 200 -22.53 -5.05 -13.61
CA LYS A 200 -23.51 -6.14 -13.54
C LYS A 200 -24.04 -6.26 -12.11
N GLY A 201 -25.30 -6.69 -11.97
CA GLY A 201 -25.87 -7.01 -10.66
C GLY A 201 -26.27 -5.81 -9.80
N VAL A 202 -26.39 -4.61 -10.37
CA VAL A 202 -26.79 -3.40 -9.64
C VAL A 202 -28.28 -3.09 -9.79
N ALA A 203 -28.91 -2.67 -8.69
CA ALA A 203 -30.33 -2.27 -8.65
C ALA A 203 -30.60 -0.90 -9.29
N HIS A 204 -29.56 -0.14 -9.60
CA HIS A 204 -29.61 1.18 -10.20
C HIS A 204 -29.09 1.16 -11.65
N ARG A 205 -29.10 2.32 -12.33
CA ARG A 205 -28.59 2.42 -13.71
C ARG A 205 -27.12 1.98 -13.77
N ALA A 206 -26.87 0.86 -14.45
CA ALA A 206 -25.56 0.28 -14.62
C ALA A 206 -24.54 1.31 -15.16
N ALA A 207 -23.46 1.52 -14.40
CA ALA A 207 -22.41 2.44 -14.78
C ALA A 207 -21.50 1.82 -15.83
N ARG A 208 -20.93 2.66 -16.72
CA ARG A 208 -19.93 2.21 -17.69
C ARG A 208 -18.63 1.86 -17.00
N LEU A 209 -17.98 0.78 -17.44
CA LEU A 209 -16.68 0.35 -16.97
C LEU A 209 -15.54 1.00 -17.77
N TYR A 210 -14.45 1.25 -17.06
CA TYR A 210 -13.20 1.83 -17.57
C TYR A 210 -12.02 0.96 -17.13
N ARG A 211 -10.90 1.15 -17.82
CA ARG A 211 -9.60 0.60 -17.45
C ARG A 211 -8.53 1.67 -17.57
N PHE A 212 -7.55 1.66 -16.67
CA PHE A 212 -6.37 2.52 -16.76
C PHE A 212 -5.50 2.12 -17.96
N ASP A 213 -5.13 3.09 -18.80
CA ASP A 213 -4.23 2.87 -19.94
C ASP A 213 -2.80 3.25 -19.57
N GLN A 214 -2.08 2.29 -18.97
CA GLN A 214 -0.68 2.48 -18.58
C GLN A 214 0.23 2.80 -19.78
N ARG A 215 -0.10 2.31 -20.99
CA ARG A 215 0.69 2.60 -22.19
C ARG A 215 0.51 4.06 -22.61
N ARG A 216 -0.73 4.55 -22.57
CA ARG A 216 -1.06 5.96 -22.85
C ARG A 216 -0.40 6.88 -21.85
N TYR A 217 -0.46 6.56 -20.56
CA TYR A 217 0.24 7.33 -19.52
C TYR A 217 1.74 7.45 -19.81
N LYS A 218 2.43 6.32 -20.06
CA LYS A 218 3.87 6.31 -20.39
C LYS A 218 4.20 7.15 -21.63
N GLN A 219 3.33 7.21 -22.63
CA GLN A 219 3.50 8.05 -23.81
C GLN A 219 3.31 9.55 -23.50
N LEU A 220 2.31 9.88 -22.69
CA LEU A 220 2.01 11.25 -22.29
C LEU A 220 3.13 11.84 -21.42
N VAL A 221 3.66 11.06 -20.46
CA VAL A 221 4.80 11.49 -19.61
C VAL A 221 6.02 11.84 -20.47
N LYS A 222 6.34 11.04 -21.50
CA LYS A 222 7.43 11.33 -22.45
C LYS A 222 7.23 12.63 -23.23
N ARG A 223 5.99 13.14 -23.29
CA ARG A 223 5.61 14.40 -23.95
C ARG A 223 5.43 15.56 -22.97
N GLY A 224 5.83 15.40 -21.71
CA GLY A 224 5.75 16.44 -20.68
C GLY A 224 4.37 16.55 -20.01
N PHE A 225 3.53 15.51 -20.09
CA PHE A 225 2.29 15.48 -19.31
C PHE A 225 2.58 15.50 -17.82
N ASN A 226 1.88 16.39 -17.12
CA ASN A 226 1.86 16.46 -15.67
C ASN A 226 0.51 15.95 -15.18
N PHE A 227 0.52 14.94 -14.32
CA PHE A 227 -0.70 14.51 -13.64
C PHE A 227 -0.95 15.50 -12.49
N GLU A 228 -2.15 16.05 -12.43
CA GLU A 228 -2.55 16.96 -11.36
C GLU A 228 -4.05 16.78 -11.17
N LEU A 229 -4.49 16.27 -10.01
CA LEU A 229 -5.91 16.07 -9.68
C LEU A 229 -6.53 17.27 -8.98
#